data_AF-A0A931GHT8-F1
#
_entry.id   AF-A0A931GHT8-F1
#
_cell.length_a   1.000
_cell.length_b   1.000
_cell.length_c   1.000
_cell.angle_alpha   90.00
_cell.angle_beta   90.00
_cell.angle_gamma   90.00
#
_symmetry.space_group_name_H-M   'P 1'
#
loop_
_entity.id
_entity.type
_entity.pdbx_description
1 polymer ?
#
loop_
_entity_poly.entity_id
_entity_poly.type
_entity_poly.pdbx_seq_one_letter_code
_entity_poly.pdbx_strand_id
1 'polypeptide(L)'
;MSIRPWLPASAGGPLDGSWAEIAFGLGLLYEHEDDLDQAARWFRQAAEDDFPGAALRLGAVLGRLADRRGTGPAEELLAEASRWLSEGLDVTRPGTIGLITDMLDRHQRAAARRGLEPAGTA
;
A
#
# COMPACT_ATOMS: atom_id res chain seq x y z
N MET A 1 0.46 -43.88 -12.39
CA MET A 1 0.15 -43.17 -11.14
C MET A 1 1.42 -42.43 -10.73
N SER A 2 1.56 -41.16 -11.11
CA SER A 2 2.81 -40.40 -10.90
C SER A 2 2.66 -39.51 -9.68
N ILE A 3 3.42 -39.84 -8.64
CA ILE A 3 3.53 -39.03 -7.43
C ILE A 3 4.48 -37.88 -7.78
N ARG A 4 3.94 -36.67 -7.95
CA ARG A 4 4.77 -35.46 -8.09
C ARG A 4 5.38 -35.16 -6.72
N PRO A 5 6.71 -35.11 -6.55
CA PRO A 5 7.30 -34.65 -5.31
C PRO A 5 7.06 -33.15 -5.16
N TRP A 6 6.60 -32.76 -3.97
CA TRP A 6 6.43 -31.37 -3.55
C TRP A 6 7.82 -30.74 -3.34
N LEU A 7 8.13 -29.67 -4.08
CA LEU A 7 9.26 -28.79 -3.77
C LEU A 7 8.71 -27.58 -3.00
N PRO A 8 9.22 -27.27 -1.79
CA PRO A 8 8.97 -25.97 -1.18
C PRO A 8 9.64 -24.88 -2.03
N ALA A 9 8.86 -23.89 -2.42
CA ALA A 9 9.33 -22.65 -3.04
C ALA A 9 10.10 -21.80 -2.02
N SER A 10 11.29 -22.23 -1.59
CA SER A 10 12.20 -21.41 -0.75
C SER A 10 13.59 -22.04 -0.72
N ALA A 11 14.28 -22.05 -1.85
CA ALA A 11 15.72 -22.27 -1.90
C ALA A 11 16.39 -21.04 -2.51
N GLY A 12 16.45 -19.95 -1.73
CA GLY A 12 17.24 -18.77 -2.02
C GLY A 12 18.28 -18.58 -0.92
N GLY A 13 19.56 -18.60 -1.30
CA GLY A 13 20.67 -18.34 -0.39
C GLY A 13 20.79 -16.86 -0.02
N PRO A 14 21.65 -16.49 0.94
CA PRO A 14 21.70 -15.16 1.56
C PRO A 14 22.20 -14.01 0.67
N LEU A 15 22.34 -14.19 -0.65
CA LEU A 15 22.77 -13.15 -1.60
C LEU A 15 22.00 -13.16 -2.94
N ASP A 16 20.93 -13.94 -3.06
CA ASP A 16 19.97 -13.76 -4.15
C ASP A 16 18.92 -12.78 -3.63
N GLY A 17 19.27 -11.48 -3.57
CA GLY A 17 18.31 -10.45 -3.21
C GLY A 17 17.12 -10.58 -4.14
N SER A 18 16.02 -11.15 -3.64
CA SER A 18 14.84 -11.37 -4.45
C SER A 18 14.45 -10.01 -5.02
N TRP A 19 14.05 -9.96 -6.29
CA TRP A 19 13.60 -8.73 -6.92
C TRP A 19 12.61 -7.96 -6.03
N ALA A 20 11.81 -8.68 -5.25
CA ALA A 20 10.92 -8.17 -4.21
C ALA A 20 11.61 -7.35 -3.11
N GLU A 21 12.78 -7.78 -2.63
CA GLU A 21 13.58 -7.07 -1.61
C GLU A 21 14.18 -5.79 -2.20
N ILE A 22 14.70 -5.86 -3.42
CA ILE A 22 15.22 -4.68 -4.14
C ILE A 22 14.09 -3.68 -4.40
N ALA A 23 12.94 -4.14 -4.88
CA ALA A 23 11.76 -3.33 -5.09
C ALA A 23 11.28 -2.70 -3.77
N PHE A 24 11.28 -3.44 -2.67
CA PHE A 24 10.95 -2.89 -1.36
C PHE A 24 11.94 -1.80 -0.92
N GLY A 25 13.24 -2.03 -1.12
CA GLY A 25 14.29 -1.03 -0.84
C GLY A 25 14.15 0.24 -1.68
N LEU A 26 13.84 0.11 -2.97
CA LEU A 26 13.56 1.25 -3.85
C LEU A 26 12.30 1.98 -3.40
N GLY A 27 11.24 1.26 -3.01
CA GLY A 27 10.04 1.86 -2.46
C GLY A 27 10.32 2.73 -1.23
N LEU A 28 11.17 2.25 -0.32
CA LEU A 28 11.60 3.03 0.85
C LEU A 28 12.42 4.27 0.47
N LEU A 29 13.29 4.16 -0.53
CA LEU A 29 14.09 5.29 -1.03
C LEU A 29 13.17 6.39 -1.57
N TYR A 30 12.23 6.06 -2.45
CA TYR A 30 11.29 7.03 -3.01
C TYR A 30 10.30 7.55 -1.96
N GLU A 31 9.91 6.73 -0.98
CA GLU A 31 9.14 7.20 0.18
C GLU A 31 9.91 8.29 0.95
N HIS A 32 11.23 8.13 1.12
CA HIS A 32 12.08 9.12 1.78
C HIS A 32 12.23 10.41 0.97
N GLU A 33 12.28 10.30 -0.36
CA GLU A 33 12.30 11.44 -1.28
C GLU A 33 10.92 12.10 -1.47
N ASP A 34 9.89 11.59 -0.79
CA ASP A 34 8.51 12.07 -0.86
C ASP A 34 7.83 11.88 -2.25
N ASP A 35 8.48 11.12 -3.15
CA ASP A 35 7.92 10.66 -4.41
C ASP A 35 7.03 9.42 -4.17
N LEU A 36 5.83 9.70 -3.67
CA LEU A 36 4.88 8.66 -3.32
C LEU A 36 4.38 7.86 -4.53
N ASP A 37 4.38 8.44 -5.73
CA ASP A 37 3.97 7.76 -6.96
C ASP A 37 4.96 6.64 -7.33
N GLN A 38 6.27 6.94 -7.30
CA GLN A 38 7.29 5.92 -7.49
C GLN A 38 7.30 4.92 -6.33
N ALA A 39 7.19 5.39 -5.08
CA ALA A 39 7.14 4.51 -3.92
C ALA A 39 6.01 3.48 -4.04
N ALA A 40 4.81 3.92 -4.44
CA ALA A 40 3.67 3.03 -4.66
C ALA A 40 3.97 1.99 -5.73
N ARG A 41 4.59 2.38 -6.85
CA ARG A 41 4.95 1.45 -7.92
C ARG A 41 5.89 0.34 -7.44
N TRP A 42 6.94 0.71 -6.70
CA TRP A 42 7.92 -0.24 -6.21
C TRP A 42 7.37 -1.15 -5.10
N PHE A 43 6.57 -0.60 -4.18
CA PHE A 43 5.91 -1.42 -3.17
C PHE A 43 4.86 -2.36 -3.77
N ARG A 44 4.19 -1.97 -4.86
CA ARG A 44 3.25 -2.84 -5.58
C ARG A 44 3.96 -4.07 -6.15
N GLN A 45 5.12 -3.86 -6.77
CA GLN A 45 5.96 -4.97 -7.25
C GLN A 45 6.39 -5.90 -6.10
N ALA A 46 6.83 -5.34 -4.98
CA ALA A 46 7.21 -6.14 -3.81
C ALA A 46 6.01 -6.88 -3.19
N ALA A 47 4.82 -6.27 -3.22
CA ALA A 47 3.59 -6.89 -2.73
C ALA A 47 3.07 -8.00 -3.66
N GLU A 48 3.28 -7.88 -4.97
CA GLU A 48 2.98 -8.94 -5.95
C GLU A 48 3.83 -10.20 -5.73
N ASP A 49 5.07 -10.04 -5.27
CA ASP A 49 5.96 -11.14 -4.87
C ASP A 49 5.75 -11.59 -3.40
N ASP A 50 4.64 -11.19 -2.77
CA ASP A 50 4.28 -11.51 -1.37
C ASP A 50 5.35 -11.08 -0.33
N PHE A 51 6.12 -10.02 -0.62
CA PHE A 51 7.17 -9.56 0.27
C PHE A 51 6.60 -9.07 1.61
N PRO A 52 7.11 -9.55 2.75
CA PRO A 52 6.62 -9.17 4.07
C PRO A 52 6.66 -7.66 4.29
N GLY A 53 5.49 -7.07 4.58
CA GLY A 53 5.37 -5.64 4.88
C GLY A 53 5.26 -4.71 3.67
N ALA A 54 5.42 -5.22 2.44
CA ALA A 54 5.22 -4.42 1.22
C ALA A 54 3.77 -3.91 1.09
N ALA A 55 2.78 -4.78 1.28
CA ALA A 55 1.36 -4.39 1.25
C ALA A 55 1.01 -3.32 2.31
N LEU A 56 1.62 -3.40 3.51
CA LEU A 56 1.42 -2.40 4.56
C LEU A 56 1.98 -1.03 4.16
N ARG A 57 3.20 -1.02 3.62
CA ARG A 57 3.87 0.20 3.12
C ARG A 57 3.13 0.80 1.93
N LEU A 58 2.68 -0.04 1.00
CA LEU A 58 1.87 0.37 -0.13
C LEU A 58 0.58 1.05 0.32
N GLY A 59 -0.16 0.44 1.25
CA GLY A 59 -1.38 1.02 1.80
C GLY A 59 -1.13 2.39 2.45
N ALA A 60 -0.05 2.55 3.21
CA ALA A 60 0.33 3.82 3.81
C ALA A 60 0.66 4.90 2.76
N VAL A 61 1.41 4.54 1.72
CA VAL A 61 1.76 5.44 0.61
C VAL A 61 0.52 5.86 -0.18
N LEU A 62 -0.35 4.91 -0.53
CA LEU A 62 -1.60 5.18 -1.23
C LEU A 62 -2.54 6.08 -0.42
N GLY A 63 -2.61 5.91 0.90
CA GLY A 63 -3.36 6.80 1.78
C GLY A 63 -2.82 8.23 1.78
N ARG A 64 -1.49 8.41 1.81
CA ARG A 64 -0.88 9.74 1.70
C ARG A 64 -1.08 10.36 0.30
N LEU A 65 -1.04 9.56 -0.77
CA LEU A 65 -1.39 10.01 -2.11
C LEU A 65 -2.85 10.44 -2.19
N ALA A 66 -3.77 9.70 -1.58
CA ALA A 66 -5.18 10.05 -1.51
C ALA A 66 -5.38 11.37 -0.74
N ASP A 67 -4.64 11.59 0.34
CA ASP A 67 -4.69 12.84 1.11
C ASP A 67 -4.17 14.05 0.29
N ARG A 68 -3.17 13.84 -0.58
CA ARG A 68 -2.63 14.87 -1.48
C ARG A 68 -3.51 15.13 -2.70
N ARG A 69 -4.22 14.11 -3.16
CA ARG A 69 -5.08 14.19 -4.34
C ARG A 69 -6.49 14.64 -3.94
N GLY A 70 -7.24 15.15 -4.92
CA GLY A 70 -8.64 15.51 -4.71
C GLY A 70 -9.52 14.27 -4.44
N THR A 71 -10.77 14.50 -4.05
CA THR A 71 -11.71 13.43 -3.63
C THR A 71 -11.85 12.29 -4.63
N GLY A 72 -11.97 12.57 -5.93
CA GLY A 72 -12.15 11.54 -6.96
C GLY A 72 -10.98 10.54 -7.03
N PRO A 73 -9.75 10.99 -7.34
CA PRO A 73 -8.58 10.11 -7.33
C PRO A 73 -8.29 9.50 -5.95
N ALA A 74 -8.69 10.17 -4.86
CA ALA A 74 -8.50 9.66 -3.51
C ALA A 74 -9.31 8.39 -3.24
N GLU A 75 -10.58 8.33 -3.64
CA GLU A 75 -11.42 7.14 -3.43
C GLU A 75 -10.84 5.89 -4.10
N GLU A 76 -10.33 6.02 -5.34
CA GLU A 76 -9.69 4.92 -6.06
C GLU A 76 -8.43 4.43 -5.35
N LEU A 77 -7.58 5.36 -4.89
CA LEU A 77 -6.37 5.03 -4.15
C LEU A 77 -6.66 4.38 -2.79
N LEU A 78 -7.72 4.83 -2.10
CA LEU A 78 -8.15 4.24 -0.83
C LEU A 78 -8.74 2.84 -1.02
N ALA A 79 -9.47 2.62 -2.12
CA ALA A 79 -9.98 1.30 -2.48
C ALA A 79 -8.83 0.34 -2.80
N GLU A 80 -7.84 0.80 -3.58
CA GLU A 80 -6.63 0.03 -3.87
C GLU A 80 -5.84 -0.29 -2.59
N ALA A 81 -5.64 0.69 -1.71
CA ALA A 81 -4.96 0.49 -0.44
C ALA A 81 -5.67 -0.56 0.43
N SER A 82 -6.99 -0.43 0.57
CA SER A 82 -7.80 -1.37 1.34
C SER A 82 -7.72 -2.77 0.77
N ARG A 83 -7.70 -2.91 -0.55
CA ARG A 83 -7.52 -4.19 -1.23
C ARG A 83 -6.17 -4.82 -0.89
N TRP A 84 -5.06 -4.12 -1.11
CA TRP A 84 -3.73 -4.66 -0.80
C TRP A 84 -3.55 -5.00 0.67
N LEU A 85 -4.07 -4.16 1.57
CA LEU A 85 -4.04 -4.42 3.01
C LEU A 85 -4.91 -5.62 3.42
N SER A 86 -5.96 -5.92 2.64
CA SER A 86 -6.82 -7.10 2.82
C SER A 86 -6.26 -8.36 2.17
N GLU A 87 -5.55 -8.25 1.04
CA GLU A 87 -4.92 -9.38 0.36
C GLU A 87 -3.62 -9.81 1.06
N GLY A 88 -2.81 -8.86 1.52
CA GLY A 88 -1.59 -9.11 2.28
C GLY A 88 -1.81 -9.53 3.74
N LEU A 89 -3.02 -9.98 4.10
CA LEU A 89 -3.39 -10.46 5.43
C LEU A 89 -2.71 -11.80 5.68
N ASP A 90 -1.64 -11.81 6.46
CA ASP A 90 -1.83 -12.33 7.81
C ASP A 90 -2.60 -11.34 8.70
N VAL A 91 -3.87 -11.63 8.97
CA VAL A 91 -4.79 -10.87 9.85
C VAL A 91 -4.19 -10.65 11.26
N THR A 92 -3.14 -11.40 11.57
CA THR A 92 -2.39 -11.39 12.82
C THR A 92 -1.44 -10.20 12.95
N ARG A 93 -1.17 -9.41 11.89
CA ARG A 93 -0.30 -8.21 12.01
C ARG A 93 -1.05 -7.03 12.65
N PRO A 94 -0.77 -6.69 13.92
CA PRO A 94 -1.37 -5.50 14.54
C PRO A 94 -0.92 -4.25 13.78
N GLY A 95 -1.87 -3.46 13.28
CA GLY A 95 -1.61 -2.19 12.58
C GLY A 95 -2.39 -2.03 11.26
N THR A 96 -2.64 -3.12 10.53
CA THR A 96 -3.33 -3.07 9.22
C THR A 96 -4.75 -2.53 9.33
N ILE A 97 -5.55 -3.05 10.27
CA ILE A 97 -6.93 -2.58 10.51
C ILE A 97 -6.92 -1.11 10.92
N GLY A 98 -6.01 -0.72 11.83
CA GLY A 98 -5.87 0.65 12.28
C GLY A 98 -5.57 1.61 11.13
N LEU A 99 -4.68 1.20 10.22
CA LEU A 99 -4.32 1.99 9.05
C LEU A 99 -5.48 2.17 8.07
N ILE A 100 -6.25 1.12 7.79
CA ILE A 100 -7.47 1.21 6.96
C ILE A 100 -8.47 2.19 7.58
N THR A 101 -8.77 2.03 8.88
CA THR A 101 -9.73 2.88 9.58
C THR A 101 -9.29 4.34 9.58
N ASP A 102 -8.03 4.61 9.92
CA ASP A 102 -7.45 5.94 9.97
C ASP A 102 -7.48 6.64 8.60
N MET A 103 -7.15 5.91 7.52
CA MET A 103 -7.25 6.43 6.15
C MET A 103 -8.67 6.84 5.76
N LEU A 104 -9.65 5.98 6.02
CA LEU A 104 -11.05 6.26 5.71
C LEU A 104 -11.60 7.44 6.53
N ASP A 105 -11.26 7.49 7.81
CA ASP A 105 -11.68 8.56 8.70
C ASP A 105 -11.09 9.92 8.31
N ARG A 106 -9.80 9.97 7.90
CA ARG A 106 -9.21 11.20 7.35
C ARG A 106 -9.92 11.66 6.09
N HIS A 107 -10.21 10.76 5.17
CA HIS A 107 -10.90 11.10 3.92
C HIS A 107 -12.33 11.64 4.18
N GLN A 108 -13.10 10.98 5.04
CA GLN A 108 -14.44 11.42 5.45
C GLN A 108 -14.40 12.81 6.08
N ARG A 109 -13.43 13.07 6.98
CA ARG A 109 -13.23 14.40 7.59
C ARG A 109 -12.85 15.45 6.56
N ALA A 110 -12.00 15.12 5.59
CA ALA A 110 -11.62 16.03 4.51
C ALA A 110 -12.82 16.39 3.61
N ALA A 111 -13.66 15.41 3.27
CA ALA A 111 -14.88 15.62 2.50
C ALA A 111 -15.89 16.50 3.26
N ALA A 112 -16.11 16.23 4.55
CA ALA A 112 -17.00 17.01 5.40
C ALA A 112 -16.58 18.49 5.50
N ARG A 113 -15.27 18.77 5.64
CA ARG A 113 -14.75 20.14 5.66
C ARG A 113 -15.04 20.90 4.37
N ARG A 114 -14.86 20.26 3.21
CA ARG A 114 -15.14 20.88 1.90
C ARG A 114 -16.63 21.16 1.67
N GLY A 115 -17.52 20.31 2.17
CA GLY A 115 -18.97 20.53 2.08
C GLY A 115 -19.49 21.68 2.97
N LEU A 116 -18.70 22.09 3.96
CA LEU A 116 -19.01 23.21 4.87
C LEU A 116 -18.42 24.54 4.42
N GLU A 117 -17.49 24.55 3.46
CA GLU A 117 -17.05 25.77 2.79
C GLU A 117 -18.25 26.29 1.99
N PRO A 118 -18.92 27.39 2.41
CA PRO A 118 -19.98 27.96 1.60
C PRO A 118 -19.37 28.30 0.24
N ALA A 119 -20.10 28.08 -0.84
CA ALA A 119 -19.73 28.59 -2.16
C ALA A 119 -19.58 30.12 -2.06
N GLY A 120 -18.38 30.55 -1.70
CA GLY A 120 -18.05 31.89 -1.29
C GLY A 120 -17.82 32.73 -2.53
N THR A 121 -18.90 33.36 -2.98
CA THR A 121 -18.93 34.73 -3.52
C THR A 121 -17.82 35.11 -4.50
N ALA A 122 -18.14 35.01 -5.79
CA ALA A 122 -17.70 35.95 -6.81
C ALA A 122 -18.88 36.27 -7.73
#